data_AF-A0A1F0QH11-F1
#
_entry.id   AF-A0A1F0QH11-F1
#
_cell.length_a   1.000
_cell.length_b   1.000
_cell.length_c   1.000
_cell.angle_alpha   90.00
_cell.angle_beta   90.00
_cell.angle_gamma   90.00
#
_symmetry.space_group_name_H-M   'P 1'
#
loop_
_entity.id
_entity.type
_entity.pdbx_description
1 polymer ?
#
loop_
_entity_poly.entity_id
_entity_poly.type
_entity_poly.pdbx_seq_one_letter_code
_entity_poly.pdbx_strand_id
1 'polypeptide(L)'
;MKKLYVRTTMTIPEVGTATHIAELEEINAEACSMLRMIALAPNDSIVGAATPETSVGNAEVPQRVVPHPDTYDAFPDINAELIDAFQFHSLWTEAIALYGDF
;
A
#
# COMPACT_ATOMS: atom_id res chain seq x y z
N MET A 1 0.30 19.16 -3.24
CA MET A 1 0.85 17.94 -3.88
C MET A 1 -0.30 16.97 -4.09
N LYS A 2 -0.24 16.12 -5.13
CA LYS A 2 -1.33 15.22 -5.51
C LYS A 2 -1.24 13.93 -4.69
N LYS A 3 -2.36 13.51 -4.10
CA LYS A 3 -2.45 12.20 -3.43
C LYS A 3 -2.82 11.13 -4.44
N LEU A 4 -2.21 9.97 -4.31
CA LEU A 4 -2.52 8.78 -5.10
C LEU A 4 -2.88 7.66 -4.15
N TYR A 5 -3.86 6.86 -4.54
CA TYR A 5 -4.27 5.67 -3.82
C TYR A 5 -4.11 4.50 -4.77
N VAL A 6 -3.34 3.50 -4.37
CA VAL A 6 -2.96 2.39 -5.26
C VAL A 6 -3.13 1.06 -4.55
N ARG A 7 -3.74 0.10 -5.26
CA ARG A 7 -3.69 -1.32 -4.93
C ARG A 7 -2.55 -1.94 -5.71
N THR A 8 -1.56 -2.46 -5.01
CA THR A 8 -0.43 -3.20 -5.58
C THR A 8 -0.57 -4.67 -5.23
N THR A 9 -0.62 -5.52 -6.24
CA THR A 9 -0.60 -6.99 -6.09
C THR A 9 0.73 -7.50 -6.60
N MET A 10 1.50 -8.16 -5.74
CA MET A 10 2.82 -8.71 -6.06
C MET A 10 2.75 -10.23 -6.05
N THR A 11 3.25 -10.86 -7.10
CA THR A 11 3.41 -12.32 -7.16
C THR A 11 4.84 -12.67 -6.76
N ILE A 12 5.00 -13.38 -5.64
CA ILE A 12 6.31 -13.79 -5.14
C ILE A 12 6.45 -15.29 -5.41
N PRO A 13 7.40 -15.72 -6.27
CA PRO A 13 7.66 -17.14 -6.51
C PRO A 13 7.82 -17.90 -5.20
N GLU A 14 7.20 -19.07 -5.10
CA GLU A 14 7.25 -19.98 -3.92
C GLU A 14 6.57 -19.46 -2.63
N VAL A 15 6.22 -18.17 -2.54
CA VAL A 15 5.59 -17.56 -1.34
C VAL A 15 4.10 -17.28 -1.55
N GLY A 16 3.69 -16.93 -2.77
CA GLY A 16 2.29 -16.63 -3.12
C GLY A 16 2.09 -15.17 -3.49
N THR A 17 0.89 -14.64 -3.22
CA THR A 17 0.51 -13.27 -3.58
C THR A 17 0.45 -12.39 -2.35
N ALA A 18 1.05 -11.20 -2.43
CA ALA A 18 0.93 -10.15 -1.43
C ALA A 18 0.18 -8.95 -2.02
N THR A 19 -0.77 -8.40 -1.28
CA THR A 19 -1.55 -7.24 -1.71
C THR A 19 -1.35 -6.10 -0.73
N HIS A 20 -0.94 -4.94 -1.25
CA HIS A 20 -0.82 -3.71 -0.49
C HIS A 20 -1.76 -2.63 -1.02
N ILE A 21 -2.40 -1.89 -0.12
CA ILE A 21 -3.17 -0.70 -0.43
C ILE A 21 -2.42 0.49 0.15
N ALA A 22 -1.97 1.42 -0.68
CA ALA A 22 -1.12 2.53 -0.25
C ALA A 22 -1.74 3.90 -0.56
N GLU A 23 -1.55 4.83 0.36
CA GLU A 23 -1.70 6.26 0.13
C GLU A 23 -0.32 6.89 -0.06
N LEU A 24 -0.17 7.55 -1.20
CA LEU A 24 1.06 8.16 -1.64
C LEU A 24 0.86 9.66 -1.88
N GLU A 25 1.95 10.42 -1.79
CA GLU A 25 2.01 11.81 -2.25
C GLU A 25 3.01 11.95 -3.39
N GLU A 26 2.54 12.42 -4.55
CA GLU A 26 3.35 12.56 -5.75
C GLU A 26 4.46 13.60 -5.53
N ILE A 27 5.72 13.18 -5.75
CA ILE A 27 6.90 14.07 -5.75
C ILE A 27 7.15 14.54 -7.18
N ASN A 28 7.22 13.60 -8.13
CA ASN A 28 7.38 13.82 -9.56
C ASN A 28 6.86 12.57 -10.32
N ALA A 29 7.05 12.54 -11.65
CA ALA A 29 6.59 11.45 -12.52
C ALA A 29 7.23 10.08 -12.24
N GLU A 30 8.30 10.00 -11.45
CA GLU A 30 9.06 8.77 -11.18
C GLU A 30 9.01 8.35 -9.71
N ALA A 31 8.62 9.25 -8.79
CA ALA A 31 8.68 9.00 -7.36
C ALA A 31 7.49 9.57 -6.57
N CYS A 32 7.13 8.86 -5.51
CA CYS A 32 6.13 9.27 -4.53
C CYS A 32 6.66 9.12 -3.10
N SER A 33 6.20 9.98 -2.20
CA SER A 33 6.33 9.76 -0.76
C SER A 33 5.26 8.77 -0.31
N MET A 34 5.67 7.72 0.40
CA MET A 34 4.76 6.81 1.10
C MET A 34 4.19 7.52 2.33
N LEU A 35 2.88 7.49 2.52
CA LEU A 35 2.24 8.06 3.72
C LEU A 35 1.71 6.96 4.63
N ARG A 36 0.96 6.03 4.04
CA ARG A 36 0.25 4.96 4.74
C ARG A 36 0.10 3.75 3.84
N MET A 37 0.18 2.56 4.42
CA MET A 37 0.05 1.28 3.72
C MET A 37 -0.80 0.31 4.54
N ILE A 38 -1.62 -0.48 3.87
CA ILE A 38 -2.42 -1.57 4.44
C ILE A 38 -1.98 -2.86 3.76
N ALA A 39 -1.69 -3.89 4.53
CA ALA A 39 -1.40 -5.23 4.02
C ALA A 39 -2.66 -6.11 4.09
N LEU A 40 -2.98 -6.75 2.96
CA LEU A 40 -4.11 -7.65 2.82
C LEU A 40 -3.64 -9.09 2.61
N ALA A 41 -4.36 -10.03 3.21
CA ALA A 41 -4.26 -11.45 2.88
C ALA A 41 -4.93 -11.77 1.53
N PRO A 42 -4.72 -12.97 0.95
CA PRO A 42 -5.33 -13.35 -0.33
C PRO A 42 -6.87 -13.32 -0.40
N ASN A 43 -7.54 -13.32 0.75
CA ASN A 43 -9.00 -13.19 0.89
C ASN A 43 -9.45 -11.74 1.13
N ASP A 44 -8.57 -10.77 0.87
CA ASP A 44 -8.78 -9.32 1.07
C ASP A 44 -9.02 -8.89 2.53
N SER A 45 -8.79 -9.75 3.53
CA SER A 45 -8.81 -9.33 4.93
C SER A 45 -7.57 -8.52 5.30
N ILE A 46 -7.75 -7.45 6.07
CA ILE A 46 -6.64 -6.66 6.62
C ILE A 46 -5.84 -7.52 7.60
N VAL A 47 -4.54 -7.66 7.33
CA VAL A 47 -3.61 -8.39 8.21
C VAL A 47 -2.54 -7.50 8.83
N GLY A 48 -2.41 -6.27 8.37
CA GLY A 48 -1.51 -5.28 8.97
C GLY A 48 -1.66 -3.90 8.34
N ALA A 49 -1.04 -2.92 8.96
CA ALA A 49 -0.97 -1.56 8.45
C ALA A 49 0.33 -0.89 8.91
N ALA A 50 0.77 0.12 8.16
CA ALA A 50 2.04 0.78 8.41
C ALA A 50 2.06 2.23 7.91
N THR A 51 2.89 3.03 8.56
CA THR A 51 3.40 4.31 8.08
C THR A 51 4.91 4.15 7.83
N PRO A 52 5.60 5.12 7.21
CA PRO A 52 7.06 5.05 7.09
C PRO A 52 7.84 5.09 8.42
N GLU A 53 7.16 5.13 9.56
CA GLU A 53 7.75 5.21 10.90
C GLU A 53 7.37 4.02 11.78
N THR A 54 6.19 3.46 11.57
CA THR A 54 5.59 2.44 12.45
C THR A 54 4.85 1.38 11.64
N SER A 55 4.75 0.17 12.18
CA SER A 55 3.88 -0.87 11.62
C SER A 55 3.19 -1.67 12.73
N VAL A 56 2.04 -2.23 12.37
CA VAL A 56 1.20 -3.08 13.23
C VAL A 56 0.71 -4.30 12.45
N GLY A 57 0.43 -5.38 13.17
CA GLY A 57 0.03 -6.66 12.55
C GLY A 57 1.15 -7.27 11.70
N ASN A 58 0.76 -7.93 10.61
CA ASN A 58 1.65 -8.54 9.63
C ASN A 58 1.94 -7.56 8.47
N ALA A 59 2.52 -6.41 8.81
CA ALA A 59 3.03 -5.42 7.86
C ALA A 59 4.44 -4.99 8.25
N GLU A 60 5.29 -4.77 7.24
CA GLU A 60 6.61 -4.19 7.41
C GLU A 60 6.55 -2.66 7.25
N VAL A 61 7.48 -1.95 7.89
CA VAL A 61 7.63 -0.49 7.71
C VAL A 61 8.05 -0.22 6.25
N PRO A 62 7.24 0.48 5.45
CA PRO A 62 7.55 0.75 4.06
C PRO A 62 8.67 1.79 3.91
N GLN A 63 9.28 1.81 2.73
CA GLN A 63 10.22 2.87 2.36
C GLN A 63 9.50 4.23 2.30
N ARG A 64 10.17 5.30 2.78
CA ARG A 64 9.62 6.67 2.75
C ARG A 64 9.37 7.18 1.34
N VAL A 65 10.21 6.78 0.38
CA VAL A 65 10.10 7.15 -1.04
C VAL A 65 10.02 5.86 -1.84
N VAL A 66 9.02 5.77 -2.71
CA VAL A 66 8.75 4.62 -3.58
C VAL A 66 8.63 5.09 -5.03
N PRO A 67 8.79 4.19 -6.03
CA PRO A 67 8.56 4.57 -7.42
C PRO A 67 7.11 5.00 -7.64
N HIS A 68 6.89 5.90 -8.61
CA HIS A 68 5.55 6.33 -8.97
C HIS A 68 4.75 5.14 -9.54
N PRO A 69 3.45 4.96 -9.18
CA PRO A 69 2.65 3.84 -9.68
C PRO A 69 2.65 3.65 -11.20
N ASP A 70 2.67 4.74 -11.96
CA ASP A 70 2.78 4.73 -13.43
C ASP A 70 4.08 4.05 -13.97
N THR A 71 5.07 3.80 -13.10
CA THR A 71 6.30 3.08 -13.45
C THR A 71 6.24 1.59 -13.12
N TYR A 72 5.19 1.13 -12.43
CA TYR A 72 5.11 -0.24 -11.94
C TYR A 72 4.95 -1.29 -13.05
N ASP A 73 4.46 -0.90 -14.24
CA ASP A 73 4.39 -1.75 -15.43
C ASP A 73 5.76 -2.26 -15.90
N ALA A 74 6.86 -1.65 -15.43
CA ALA A 74 8.21 -2.14 -15.68
C ALA A 74 8.57 -3.41 -14.89
N PHE A 75 7.77 -3.80 -13.89
CA PHE A 75 7.98 -4.98 -13.06
C PHE A 75 6.96 -6.06 -13.41
N PRO A 76 7.37 -7.20 -14.02
CA PRO A 76 6.44 -8.22 -14.53
C PRO A 76 5.63 -8.93 -13.44
N ASP A 77 6.11 -8.92 -12.20
CA ASP A 77 5.49 -9.59 -11.06
C ASP A 77 4.58 -8.66 -10.24
N ILE A 78 4.39 -7.41 -10.68
CA ILE A 78 3.59 -6.40 -10.00
C ILE A 78 2.42 -5.99 -10.90
N ASN A 79 1.22 -6.04 -10.34
CA ASN A 79 0.04 -5.37 -10.90
C ASN A 79 -0.35 -4.21 -10.00
N ALA A 80 -0.62 -3.04 -10.58
CA ALA A 80 -0.96 -1.85 -9.84
C ALA A 80 -2.21 -1.17 -10.40
N GLU A 81 -3.17 -0.90 -9.53
CA GLU A 81 -4.44 -0.29 -9.90
C GLU A 81 -4.69 0.95 -9.04
N LEU A 82 -4.98 2.08 -9.67
CA LEU A 82 -5.43 3.26 -8.94
C LEU A 82 -6.83 3.00 -8.38
N ILE A 83 -6.99 3.27 -7.09
CA ILE A 83 -8.27 3.24 -6.40
C ILE A 83 -8.68 4.65 -5.99
N ASP A 84 -9.93 4.83 -5.58
CA ASP A 84 -10.37 6.13 -5.06
C ASP A 84 -9.99 6.31 -3.58
N ALA A 85 -10.03 7.57 -3.14
CA ALA A 85 -9.74 7.94 -1.76
C ALA A 85 -10.73 7.34 -0.75
N PHE A 86 -11.98 7.12 -1.15
CA PHE A 86 -13.03 6.61 -0.27
C PHE A 86 -12.78 5.15 0.09
N GLN A 87 -12.39 4.33 -0.88
CA GLN A 87 -12.00 2.95 -0.70
C GLN A 87 -10.80 2.83 0.24
N PHE A 88 -9.74 3.63 0.00
CA PHE A 88 -8.58 3.65 0.90
C PHE A 88 -8.99 4.03 2.32
N HIS A 89 -9.71 5.13 2.50
CA HIS A 89 -10.07 5.61 3.84
C HIS A 89 -10.99 4.64 4.60
N SER A 90 -11.89 3.95 3.90
CA SER A 90 -12.74 2.91 4.52
C SER A 90 -11.88 1.78 5.10
N LEU A 91 -10.93 1.27 4.31
CA LEU A 91 -10.00 0.23 4.78
C LEU A 91 -9.08 0.75 5.89
N TRP A 92 -8.63 2.00 5.81
CA TRP A 92 -7.79 2.60 6.85
C TRP A 92 -8.54 2.72 8.17
N THR A 93 -9.81 3.15 8.15
CA THR A 93 -10.66 3.19 9.35
C THR A 93 -10.82 1.79 9.96
N GLU A 94 -10.99 0.76 9.14
CA GLU A 94 -11.03 -0.63 9.63
C GLU A 94 -9.69 -1.06 10.24
N ALA A 95 -8.56 -0.71 9.62
CA ALA A 95 -7.24 -0.98 10.19
C ALA A 95 -7.03 -0.30 11.55
N ILE A 96 -7.45 0.96 11.70
CA ILE A 96 -7.40 1.67 12.99
C ILE A 96 -8.31 1.00 14.03
N ALA A 97 -9.48 0.51 13.63
CA ALA A 97 -10.36 -0.24 14.54
C ALA A 97 -9.74 -1.57 15.00
N LEU A 98 -8.93 -2.23 14.16
CA LEU A 98 -8.26 -3.49 14.48
C LEU A 98 -6.99 -3.30 15.34
N TYR A 99 -6.21 -2.25 15.08
CA TYR A 99 -4.86 -2.10 15.65
C TYR A 99 -4.64 -0.86 16.51
N GLY A 100 -5.61 0.07 16.56
CA GLY A 100 -5.47 1.37 17.23
C GLY A 100 -4.72 2.40 16.37
N ASP A 101 -4.38 3.53 16.98
CA ASP A 101 -3.56 4.56 16.36
C ASP A 101 -2.06 4.20 16.46
N PHE A 102 -1.31 4.38 15.37
CA PHE A 102 0.12 4.04 15.26
C PHE A 102 0.87 5.00 14.33
#